data_AF-A0AAE4SHX1-F1
#
_entry.id   AF-A0AAE4SHX1-F1
#
_cell.length_a   1.000
_cell.length_b   1.000
_cell.length_c   1.000
_cell.angle_alpha   90.00
_cell.angle_beta   90.00
_cell.angle_gamma   90.00
#
_symmetry.space_group_name_H-M   'P 1'
#
loop_
_entity.id
_entity.type
_entity.pdbx_description
1 polymer ?
#
loop_
_entity_poly.entity_id
_entity_poly.type
_entity_poly.pdbx_seq_one_letter_code
_entity_poly.pdbx_strand_id
1 'polypeptide(L)'
;MKKIMLLLLASMLLTGCNSEPSDADISQAMQSFMSEMHGTLNSSKKIACKDKESDGSYLCSVEFDAKLPIVGDRASRLELKFIKSDGSWKAMAPSK
;
A
#
# COMPACT_ATOMS: atom_id res chain seq x y z
N MET A 1 -7.84 28.91 47.62
CA MET A 1 -6.73 29.10 46.66
C MET A 1 -6.23 27.73 46.20
N LYS A 2 -6.11 27.52 44.88
CA LYS A 2 -5.16 26.62 44.18
C LYS A 2 -5.27 25.10 44.51
N LYS A 3 -5.41 24.15 43.59
CA LYS A 3 -5.17 24.07 42.15
C LYS A 3 -6.11 23.03 41.53
N ILE A 4 -6.86 23.46 40.53
CA ILE A 4 -7.30 22.61 39.44
C ILE A 4 -6.03 22.15 38.70
N MET A 5 -5.81 20.85 38.59
CA MET A 5 -4.88 20.28 37.61
C MET A 5 -5.39 18.89 37.25
N LEU A 6 -6.48 18.87 36.47
CA LEU A 6 -6.49 18.34 35.11
C LEU A 6 -6.07 16.88 35.03
N LEU A 7 -7.09 16.01 35.15
CA LEU A 7 -7.18 14.74 34.42
C LEU A 7 -6.80 15.00 32.95
N LEU A 8 -5.53 14.80 32.60
CA LEU A 8 -5.16 14.52 31.22
C LEU A 8 -5.43 13.03 31.00
N LEU A 9 -6.72 12.70 30.83
CA LEU A 9 -7.09 11.64 29.91
C LEU A 9 -6.58 12.11 28.55
N ALA A 10 -5.32 11.78 28.26
CA ALA A 10 -4.84 11.67 26.90
C ALA A 10 -5.68 10.56 26.26
N SER A 11 -6.86 10.97 25.80
CA SER A 11 -7.60 10.34 24.73
C SER A 11 -6.59 10.23 23.61
N MET A 12 -5.90 9.09 23.58
CA MET A 12 -5.30 8.54 22.39
C MET A 12 -6.43 8.57 21.39
N LEU A 13 -6.46 9.61 20.57
CA LEU A 13 -7.28 9.67 19.39
C LEU A 13 -6.82 8.46 18.60
N LEU A 14 -7.55 7.35 18.72
CA LEU A 14 -7.56 6.30 17.72
C LEU A 14 -8.17 6.94 16.46
N THR A 15 -7.43 7.85 15.83
CA THR A 15 -7.51 7.94 14.38
C THR A 15 -7.10 6.55 13.95
N GLY A 16 -8.08 5.72 13.58
CA GLY A 16 -7.82 4.44 12.96
C GLY A 16 -6.95 4.72 11.75
N CYS A 17 -5.63 4.60 11.95
CA CYS A 17 -4.60 4.69 10.93
C CYS A 17 -4.75 3.45 10.05
N ASN A 18 -5.78 3.42 9.21
CA ASN A 18 -5.58 2.85 7.89
C ASN A 18 -4.69 3.86 7.17
N SER A 19 -3.41 3.87 7.53
CA SER A 19 -2.38 4.58 6.80
C SER A 19 -2.27 3.94 5.42
N GLU A 20 -1.81 4.72 4.45
CA GLU A 20 -1.36 4.18 3.17
C GLU A 20 -0.38 3.00 3.37
N PRO A 21 -0.29 2.09 2.39
CA PRO A 21 0.63 0.96 2.49
C PRO A 21 2.08 1.45 2.58
N SER A 22 2.88 0.78 3.41
CA SER A 22 4.32 0.97 3.49
C SER A 22 5.03 0.34 2.27
N ASP A 23 6.33 0.61 2.09
CA ASP A 23 7.14 -0.08 1.07
C ASP A 23 7.14 -1.60 1.25
N ALA A 24 7.15 -2.08 2.49
CA ALA A 24 7.10 -3.51 2.80
C ALA A 24 5.74 -4.12 2.39
N ASP A 25 4.64 -3.40 2.69
CA ASP A 25 3.29 -3.79 2.28
C ASP A 25 3.16 -3.86 0.75
N ILE A 26 3.69 -2.85 0.05
CA ILE A 26 3.72 -2.81 -1.42
C ILE A 26 4.54 -3.97 -1.97
N SER A 27 5.72 -4.25 -1.41
CA SER A 27 6.56 -5.36 -1.86
C SER A 27 5.84 -6.70 -1.71
N GLN A 28 5.20 -6.95 -0.57
CA GLN A 28 4.44 -8.17 -0.34
C GLN A 28 3.26 -8.29 -1.30
N ALA A 29 2.45 -7.23 -1.45
CA ALA A 29 1.30 -7.22 -2.35
C ALA A 29 1.72 -7.38 -3.82
N MET A 30 2.83 -6.78 -4.23
CA MET A 30 3.41 -6.90 -5.56
C MET A 30 3.94 -8.31 -5.83
N GLN A 31 4.55 -8.98 -4.83
CA GLN A 31 4.98 -10.38 -4.97
C GLN A 31 3.78 -11.28 -5.26
N SER A 32 2.70 -11.14 -4.50
CA SER A 32 1.46 -11.89 -4.75
C SER A 32 0.88 -11.58 -6.13
N PHE A 33 0.78 -10.31 -6.50
CA PHE A 33 0.27 -9.88 -7.81
C PHE A 33 1.11 -10.42 -8.98
N MET A 34 2.45 -10.41 -8.88
CA MET A 34 3.32 -11.03 -9.88
C MET A 34 3.14 -12.55 -9.95
N SER A 35 3.03 -13.21 -8.79
CA SER A 35 2.83 -14.66 -8.72
C SER A 35 1.54 -15.10 -9.41
N GLU A 36 0.44 -14.32 -9.27
CA GLU A 36 -0.83 -14.58 -9.96
C GLU A 36 -0.70 -14.49 -11.48
N MET A 37 0.22 -13.67 -11.98
CA MET A 37 0.51 -13.53 -13.42
C MET A 37 1.64 -14.46 -13.90
N HIS A 38 2.05 -15.44 -13.09
CA HIS A 38 3.21 -16.31 -13.35
C HIS A 38 4.52 -15.55 -13.60
N GLY A 39 4.63 -14.34 -13.05
CA GLY A 39 5.83 -13.52 -13.05
C GLY A 39 6.63 -13.67 -11.76
N THR A 40 7.84 -13.10 -11.74
CA THR A 40 8.69 -13.02 -10.56
C THR A 40 9.06 -11.56 -10.30
N LEU A 41 8.80 -11.07 -9.09
CA LEU A 41 9.22 -9.72 -8.69
C LEU A 41 10.69 -9.75 -8.28
N ASN A 42 11.50 -8.88 -8.87
CA ASN A 42 12.90 -8.66 -8.46
C ASN A 42 12.98 -7.50 -7.45
N SER A 43 12.25 -6.41 -7.70
CA SER A 43 12.16 -5.29 -6.77
C SER A 43 10.87 -4.50 -6.94
N SER A 44 10.48 -3.77 -5.89
CA SER A 44 9.43 -2.75 -5.96
C SER A 44 9.77 -1.59 -5.02
N LYS A 45 9.28 -0.40 -5.37
CA LYS A 45 9.49 0.82 -4.60
C LYS A 45 8.26 1.71 -4.68
N LYS A 46 7.78 2.15 -3.52
CA LYS A 46 6.73 3.16 -3.43
C LYS A 46 7.29 4.51 -3.87
N ILE A 47 6.60 5.18 -4.79
CA ILE A 47 6.95 6.54 -5.21
C ILE A 47 6.02 7.55 -4.54
N ALA A 48 4.72 7.31 -4.63
CA ALA A 48 3.69 8.13 -3.99
C ALA A 48 2.38 7.35 -3.94
N CYS A 49 1.48 7.69 -3.01
CA CYS A 49 0.09 7.31 -3.07
C CYS A 49 -0.79 8.55 -3.06
N LYS A 50 -1.93 8.49 -3.77
CA LYS A 50 -3.00 9.46 -3.64
C LYS A 50 -3.75 9.22 -2.32
N ASP A 51 -4.60 10.18 -1.97
CA ASP A 51 -5.51 10.02 -0.83
C ASP A 51 -6.38 8.77 -0.98
N LYS A 52 -6.80 8.23 0.16
CA LYS A 52 -7.64 7.04 0.22
C LYS A 52 -8.93 7.25 -0.58
N GLU A 53 -9.24 6.30 -1.46
CA GLU A 53 -10.49 6.30 -2.21
C GLU A 53 -11.68 5.93 -1.32
N SER A 54 -12.90 6.14 -1.83
CA SER A 54 -14.14 5.87 -1.10
C SER A 54 -14.31 4.40 -0.71
N ASP A 55 -13.69 3.47 -1.44
CA ASP A 55 -13.69 2.03 -1.16
C ASP A 55 -12.58 1.60 -0.17
N GLY A 56 -11.84 2.56 0.37
CA GLY A 56 -10.78 2.34 1.36
C GLY A 56 -9.43 1.93 0.77
N SER A 57 -9.30 1.92 -0.55
CA SER A 57 -8.05 1.63 -1.24
C SER A 57 -7.17 2.88 -1.44
N TYR A 58 -5.93 2.65 -1.86
CA TYR A 58 -4.96 3.68 -2.22
C TYR A 58 -4.47 3.46 -3.65
N LEU A 59 -4.52 4.49 -4.48
CA LEU A 59 -3.88 4.48 -5.79
C LEU A 59 -2.42 4.93 -5.64
N CYS A 60 -1.48 4.01 -5.80
CA CYS A 60 -0.06 4.24 -5.59
C CYS A 60 0.73 4.10 -6.88
N SER A 61 1.67 5.03 -7.11
CA SER A 61 2.71 4.90 -8.13
C SER A 61 3.84 4.06 -7.58
N VAL A 62 4.17 2.98 -8.29
CA VAL A 62 5.18 1.99 -7.90
C VAL A 62 6.18 1.83 -9.04
N GLU A 63 7.46 1.98 -8.74
CA GLU A 63 8.53 1.46 -9.59
C GLU A 63 8.71 -0.02 -9.29
N PHE A 64 8.85 -0.84 -10.32
CA PHE A 64 9.07 -2.27 -10.16
C PHE A 64 10.08 -2.77 -11.19
N ASP A 65 10.76 -3.84 -10.82
CA ASP A 65 11.54 -4.70 -11.70
C ASP A 65 11.02 -6.13 -11.53
N ALA A 66 10.61 -6.77 -12.63
CA ALA A 66 10.04 -8.11 -12.62
C ALA A 66 10.35 -8.87 -13.90
N LYS A 67 10.40 -10.20 -13.79
CA LYS A 67 10.47 -11.12 -14.93
C LYS A 67 9.08 -11.65 -15.25
N LEU A 68 8.60 -11.38 -16.45
CA LEU A 68 7.29 -11.83 -16.93
C LEU A 68 7.44 -12.98 -17.95
N PRO A 69 6.48 -13.92 -18.00
CA PRO A 69 6.64 -15.16 -18.78
C PRO A 69 6.74 -14.96 -20.30
N ILE A 70 6.13 -13.90 -20.84
CA ILE A 70 6.10 -13.64 -22.29
C ILE A 70 7.12 -12.56 -22.70
N VAL A 71 7.22 -11.48 -21.92
CA VAL A 71 7.98 -10.28 -22.31
C VAL A 71 9.36 -10.18 -21.65
N GLY A 72 9.73 -11.15 -20.81
CA GLY A 72 11.01 -11.21 -20.10
C GLY A 72 11.11 -10.20 -18.98
N ASP A 73 12.34 -9.76 -18.70
CA ASP A 73 12.64 -8.76 -17.67
C ASP A 73 12.04 -7.39 -18.04
N ARG A 74 11.40 -6.76 -17.06
CA ARG A 74 10.71 -5.48 -17.19
C ARG A 74 10.92 -4.64 -15.94
N ALA A 75 11.56 -3.50 -16.14
CA ALA A 75 11.61 -2.41 -15.18
C ALA A 75 10.71 -1.26 -15.68
N SER A 76 9.75 -0.82 -14.86
CA SER A 76 8.86 0.28 -15.21
C SER A 76 8.24 0.94 -13.98
N ARG A 77 7.57 2.08 -14.18
CA ARG A 77 6.74 2.76 -13.19
C ARG A 77 5.28 2.66 -13.64
N LEU A 78 4.38 2.22 -12.76
CA LEU A 78 2.95 2.17 -13.04
C LEU A 78 2.12 2.55 -11.80
N GLU A 79 0.84 2.86 -11.99
CA GLU A 79 -0.11 3.07 -10.90
C GLU A 79 -0.88 1.76 -10.62
N LEU A 80 -0.93 1.35 -9.35
CA LEU A 80 -1.76 0.23 -8.88
C LEU A 80 -2.61 0.66 -7.70
N LYS A 81 -3.77 0.02 -7.62
CA LYS A 81 -4.68 0.17 -6.50
C LYS A 81 -4.31 -0.86 -5.43
N PHE A 82 -4.18 -0.41 -4.19
CA PHE A 82 -3.85 -1.23 -3.03
C PHE A 82 -4.99 -1.18 -2.03
N ILE A 83 -5.54 -2.33 -1.67
CA ILE A 83 -6.62 -2.43 -0.68
C ILE A 83 -6.24 -3.41 0.41
N LYS A 84 -6.52 -3.05 1.67
CA LYS A 84 -6.26 -3.90 2.83
C LYS A 84 -7.47 -4.80 3.09
N SER A 85 -7.27 -6.11 3.02
CA SER A 85 -8.28 -7.15 3.29
C SER A 85 -7.68 -8.15 4.27
N ASP A 86 -8.39 -8.45 5.37
CA ASP A 86 -7.98 -9.48 6.34
C ASP A 86 -6.56 -9.29 6.88
N GLY A 87 -6.18 -8.03 7.11
CA GLY A 87 -4.85 -7.65 7.61
C GLY A 87 -3.74 -7.61 6.55
N SER A 88 -4.00 -8.07 5.32
CA SER A 88 -3.02 -8.11 4.23
C SER A 88 -3.37 -7.13 3.11
N TRP A 89 -2.37 -6.55 2.47
CA TRP A 89 -2.57 -5.69 1.31
C TRP A 89 -2.63 -6.50 0.02
N LYS A 90 -3.56 -6.13 -0.87
CA LYS A 90 -3.70 -6.70 -2.21
C LYS A 90 -3.50 -5.60 -3.24
N ALA A 91 -2.71 -5.89 -4.28
CA ALA A 91 -2.51 -5.00 -5.42
C ALA A 91 -3.42 -5.41 -6.57
N MET A 92 -3.95 -4.42 -7.29
CA MET A 92 -4.79 -4.64 -8.46
C MET A 92 -4.63 -3.50 -9.47
N ALA A 93 -4.91 -3.79 -10.74
CA ALA A 93 -4.95 -2.77 -11.77
C ALA A 93 -6.02 -1.71 -11.41
N PRO A 94 -5.76 -0.42 -11.64
CA PRO A 94 -6.78 0.62 -11.49
C PRO A 94 -7.97 0.34 -12.41
N SER A 95 -9.19 0.62 -11.96
CA SER A 95 -10.36 0.60 -12.84
C SER A 95 -10.21 1.70 -13.90
N LYS A 96 -10.59 1.41 -15.15
CA LYS A 96 -10.62 2.40 -16.22
C LYS A 96 -11.70 3.46 -15.98
#